data_AF-A0A353ST84-F1
#
_entry.id   AF-A0A353ST84-F1
#
_cell.length_a   1.000
_cell.length_b   1.000
_cell.length_c   1.000
_cell.angle_alpha   90.00
_cell.angle_beta   90.00
_cell.angle_gamma   90.00
#
_symmetry.space_group_name_H-M   'P 1'
#
loop_
_entity.id
_entity.type
_entity.pdbx_description
1 polymer ?
#
loop_
_entity_poly.entity_id
_entity_poly.type
_entity_poly.pdbx_seq_one_letter_code
_entity_poly.pdbx_strand_id
1 'polypeptide(L)' 'RVWVSDFGANALVRFDPEKESFRTFPLPSRGARVRQILGRKGEVWGAESGADRLVVIRFP' A
#
# COMPACT_ATOMS: atom_id res chain seq x y z
N ARG A 1 -11.09 6.65 -2.37
CA ARG A 1 -9.62 6.49 -2.49
C ARG A 1 -9.35 5.05 -2.88
N VAL A 2 -8.44 4.82 -3.84
CA VAL A 2 -8.09 3.48 -4.33
C VAL A 2 -6.67 3.15 -3.89
N TRP A 3 -6.45 1.91 -3.47
CA TRP A 3 -5.12 1.41 -3.08
C TRP A 3 -4.67 0.33 -4.05
N VAL A 4 -3.41 0.40 -4.44
CA VAL A 4 -2.77 -0.52 -5.38
C VAL A 4 -1.47 -1.02 -4.74
N SER A 5 -1.20 -2.31 -4.87
CA SER A 5 0.14 -2.84 -4.60
C SER A 5 0.94 -2.86 -5.89
N ASP A 6 2.08 -2.18 -5.89
CA ASP A 6 3.03 -2.21 -7.00
C ASP A 6 4.25 -3.05 -6.62
N PHE A 7 4.39 -4.20 -7.28
CA PHE A 7 5.49 -5.13 -7.03
C PHE A 7 6.81 -4.64 -7.62
N GLY A 8 6.77 -3.92 -8.75
CA GLY A 8 7.96 -3.40 -9.40
C GLY A 8 8.58 -2.27 -8.59
N ALA A 9 7.74 -1.36 -8.09
CA ALA A 9 8.18 -0.26 -7.22
C ALA A 9 8.39 -0.66 -5.75
N ASN A 10 8.01 -1.90 -5.36
CA ASN A 10 8.00 -2.37 -3.97
C ASN A 10 7.30 -1.36 -3.04
N ALA A 11 6.08 -0.97 -3.41
CA ALA A 11 5.35 0.12 -2.76
C ALA A 11 3.85 -0.16 -2.68
N LEU A 12 3.20 0.47 -1.70
CA LEU A 12 1.76 0.73 -1.77
C LEU A 12 1.52 2.08 -2.42
N VAL A 13 0.55 2.16 -3.32
CA VAL A 13 0.20 3.38 -4.04
C VAL A 13 -1.24 3.74 -3.74
N ARG A 14 -1.49 5.02 -3.45
CA ARG A 14 -2.83 5.58 -3.26
C ARG A 14 -3.18 6.45 -4.44
N PHE A 15 -4.24 6.09 -5.16
CA PHE A 15 -4.81 6.88 -6.24
C PHE A 15 -5.99 7.72 -5.73
N ASP A 16 -5.97 9.01 -6.10
CA ASP A 16 -7.04 9.97 -5.91
C ASP A 16 -7.75 10.19 -7.26
N PRO A 17 -8.97 9.64 -7.47
CA PRO A 17 -9.66 9.73 -8.74
C PRO A 17 -10.19 11.13 -9.06
N GLU A 18 -10.39 12.01 -8.06
CA GLU A 18 -10.88 13.37 -8.30
C GLU A 18 -9.77 14.28 -8.88
N LYS A 19 -8.52 14.00 -8.49
CA LYS A 19 -7.34 14.75 -8.89
C LYS A 19 -6.46 14.02 -9.90
N GLU A 20 -6.86 12.82 -10.28
CA GLU A 20 -6.10 11.89 -11.12
C GLU A 20 -4.62 11.77 -10.71
N SER A 21 -4.38 11.73 -9.40
CA SER A 21 -3.03 11.81 -8.84
C SER A 21 -2.68 10.60 -7.99
N PHE A 22 -1.39 10.26 -7.97
CA PHE A 22 -0.84 9.13 -7.24
C PHE A 22 0.04 9.62 -6.09
N ARG A 23 -0.07 8.94 -4.94
CA ARG A 23 0.88 9.05 -3.84
C ARG A 23 1.49 7.68 -3.57
N THR A 24 2.80 7.60 -3.65
CA THR A 24 3.56 6.37 -3.45
C THR A 24 4.07 6.28 -2.01
N PHE A 25 4.00 5.08 -1.43
CA PHE A 25 4.49 4.73 -0.11
C PHE A 25 5.46 3.54 -0.24
N PRO A 26 6.77 3.79 -0.31
CA PRO A 26 7.77 2.73 -0.38
C PRO A 26 7.69 1.79 0.82
N LEU A 27 7.81 0.48 0.58
CA LEU A 27 7.82 -0.51 1.64
C LEU A 27 9.24 -0.71 2.16
N PRO A 28 9.44 -0.77 3.50
CA PRO A 28 10.77 -0.93 4.09
C PRO A 28 11.33 -2.33 3.88
N SER A 29 10.47 -3.34 3.75
CA SER A 29 10.86 -4.72 3.49
C SER A 29 11.23 -4.89 2.01
N ARG A 30 12.39 -5.49 1.73
CA ARG A 30 12.80 -5.84 0.37
C ARG A 30 11.89 -6.95 -0.19
N GLY A 31 11.29 -6.73 -1.36
CA GLY A 31 10.50 -7.75 -2.05
C GLY A 31 9.19 -8.10 -1.33
N ALA A 32 8.52 -7.09 -0.74
CA ALA A 32 7.35 -7.25 0.11
C ALA A 32 6.17 -7.97 -0.58
N ARG A 33 5.96 -7.76 -1.89
CA ARG A 33 4.97 -8.47 -2.73
C ARG A 33 3.57 -8.56 -2.09
N VAL A 34 2.99 -7.40 -1.74
CA VAL A 34 1.71 -7.31 -1.02
C VAL A 34 0.54 -7.79 -1.88
N ARG A 35 -0.03 -8.97 -1.58
CA ARG A 35 -1.12 -9.55 -2.38
C ARG A 35 -2.52 -9.15 -1.94
N GLN A 36 -2.66 -8.73 -0.69
CA GLN A 36 -3.96 -8.38 -0.11
C GLN A 36 -3.87 -7.04 0.59
N ILE A 37 -4.88 -6.20 0.34
CA ILE A 37 -5.03 -4.87 0.92
C ILE A 37 -6.44 -4.79 1.52
N LEU A 38 -6.53 -4.36 2.78
CA LEU A 38 -7.79 -4.12 3.49
C LEU A 38 -7.71 -2.78 4.20
N GLY A 39 -8.80 -2.01 4.22
CA GLY A 39 -8.82 -0.68 4.81
C GLY A 39 -10.02 -0.43 5.71
N ARG A 40 -9.83 0.49 6.66
CA ARG A 40 -10.91 1.14 7.40
C ARG A 40 -10.64 2.65 7.47
N LYS A 41 -11.56 3.42 8.06
CA LYS A 41 -11.34 4.87 8.21
C LYS A 41 -10.02 5.13 8.95
N GLY A 42 -9.16 5.96 8.36
CA GLY A 42 -7.87 6.37 8.94
C GLY A 42 -6.68 5.42 8.70
N GLU A 43 -6.89 4.22 8.14
CA GLU A 43 -5.77 3.31 7.89
C GLU A 43 -6.03 2.29 6.77
N VAL A 44 -4.94 1.83 6.17
CA VAL A 44 -4.92 0.67 5.27
C VAL A 44 -3.85 -0.32 5.72
N TRP A 45 -4.15 -1.60 5.58
CA TRP A 45 -3.27 -2.71 5.90
C TRP A 45 -2.89 -3.45 4.63
N GLY A 46 -1.62 -3.84 4.54
CA GLY A 46 -1.10 -4.73 3.51
C GLY A 46 -0.42 -5.95 4.13
N ALA A 47 -0.70 -7.13 3.59
CA ALA A 47 0.02 -8.35 3.95
C ALA A 47 1.26 -8.49 3.03
N GLU A 48 2.46 -8.28 3.58
CA GLU A 48 3.73 -8.42 2.86
C GLU A 48 4.06 -9.91 2.67
N SER A 49 3.40 -10.55 1.71
CA SER A 49 3.52 -12.00 1.46
C SER A 49 4.95 -12.46 1.14
N GLY A 50 5.84 -11.56 0.70
CA GLY A 50 7.24 -11.86 0.45
C GLY A 50 8.17 -11.68 1.65
N ALA A 51 7.67 -11.13 2.76
CA ALA A 51 8.50 -10.73 3.90
C ALA A 51 7.97 -11.21 5.27
N ASP A 52 6.88 -11.98 5.29
CA ASP A 52 6.22 -12.47 6.52
C ASP A 52 5.90 -11.35 7.53
N ARG A 53 5.33 -10.27 7.02
CA ARG A 53 5.05 -9.04 7.77
C ARG A 53 3.71 -8.42 7.39
N LEU A 54 3.19 -7.59 8.29
CA LEU A 54 2.10 -6.67 7.99
C LEU A 54 2.64 -5.25 7.93
N VAL A 55 2.11 -4.45 7.00
CA VAL A 55 2.33 -3.02 6.94
C VAL A 55 1.01 -2.28 7.17
N VAL A 56 1.07 -1.16 7.87
CA VAL A 56 -0.06 -0.25 8.06
C VAL A 56 0.34 1.15 7.61
N ILE A 57 -0.49 1.78 6.79
CA ILE A 57 -0.38 3.21 6.48
C ILE A 57 -1.53 3.93 7.17
N ARG A 58 -1.19 4.82 8.09
CA ARG A 58 -2.14 5.68 8.81
C ARG A 58 -2.26 7.03 8.12
N PHE A 59 -3.46 7.55 8.03
CA PHE A 59 -3.76 8.86 7.47
C PHE A 59 -4.84 9.54 8.31
N PRO A 60 -4.86 10.89 8.34
CA PRO A 60 -5.91 11.63 9.03
C PRO A 60 -7.31 11.28 8.50
#